data_AF-A0A0A7PBD1-F1
#
_entry.id   AF-A0A0A7PBD1-F1
#
_cell.length_a   1.000
_cell.length_b   1.000
_cell.length_c   1.000
_cell.angle_alpha   90.00
_cell.angle_beta   90.00
_cell.angle_gamma   90.00
#
_symmetry.space_group_name_H-M   'P 1'
#
loop_
_entity.id
_entity.type
_entity.pdbx_description
1 polymer ?
#
loop_
_entity_poly.entity_id
_entity_poly.type
_entity_poly.pdbx_seq_one_letter_code
_entity_poly.pdbx_strand_id
1 'polypeptide(L)'
;MIALALKALGLMRVSEHERIKNAEILRYTRLNDSLRNERNDAQDKFQRAATDLAALDVTEWSSHIGDPPDGDSPLLCVYDAGIGYAYDRLAEWLGVDDYEMGDGSEEYATDVGRTGANVLVAAGFTNDDGDLLGAAELNAMKHDAQKWRDYLKRSRDRKAGKKNG
;
A
#
# COMPACT_ATOMS: atom_id res chain seq x y z
N MET A 1 38.06 -44.77 -1.11
CA MET A 1 38.85 -43.58 -0.68
C MET A 1 40.17 -43.42 -1.43
N ILE A 2 40.94 -44.49 -1.67
CA ILE A 2 42.26 -44.43 -2.36
C ILE A 2 42.18 -43.81 -3.78
N ALA A 3 41.13 -44.12 -4.56
CA ALA A 3 40.96 -43.57 -5.92
C ALA A 3 40.69 -42.05 -5.96
N LEU A 4 39.99 -41.50 -4.95
CA LEU A 4 39.73 -40.06 -4.84
C LEU A 4 41.02 -39.30 -4.48
N ALA A 5 41.85 -39.86 -3.60
CA ALA A 5 43.15 -39.29 -3.24
C ALA A 5 44.14 -39.30 -4.42
N LEU A 6 44.15 -40.34 -5.25
CA LEU A 6 45.00 -40.42 -6.44
C LEU A 6 44.56 -39.45 -7.56
N LYS A 7 43.25 -39.23 -7.76
CA LYS A 7 42.74 -38.18 -8.66
C LYS A 7 43.08 -36.77 -8.17
N ALA A 8 43.01 -36.52 -6.86
CA ALA A 8 43.38 -35.23 -6.27
C ALA A 8 44.88 -34.91 -6.40
N LEU A 9 45.74 -35.94 -6.39
CA LEU A 9 47.19 -35.82 -6.62
C LEU A 9 47.59 -35.73 -8.10
N GLY A 10 46.64 -35.71 -9.03
CA GLY A 10 46.92 -35.64 -10.48
C GLY A 10 47.47 -36.92 -11.11
N LEU A 11 47.48 -38.04 -10.38
CA LEU A 11 48.05 -39.32 -10.80
C LEU A 11 47.12 -40.14 -11.72
N MET A 12 45.90 -39.65 -11.98
CA MET A 12 44.97 -40.22 -12.97
C MET A 12 44.47 -39.14 -13.93
N ARG A 13 44.52 -39.42 -15.24
CA ARG A 13 43.87 -38.57 -16.26
C ARG A 13 42.35 -38.61 -16.06
N VAL A 14 41.78 -37.46 -15.69
CA VAL A 14 40.35 -37.21 -15.72
C VAL A 14 39.88 -37.24 -17.18
N SER A 15 38.82 -38.01 -17.47
CA SER A 15 38.30 -38.07 -18.84
C SER A 15 37.75 -36.71 -19.29
N GLU A 16 37.71 -36.45 -20.60
CA GLU A 16 37.17 -35.19 -21.13
C GLU A 16 35.70 -34.97 -20.70
N HIS A 17 34.92 -36.05 -20.65
CA HIS A 17 33.55 -36.04 -20.15
C HIS A 17 33.45 -35.61 -18.68
N GLU A 18 34.35 -36.11 -17.82
CA GLU A 18 34.42 -35.69 -16.42
C GLU A 18 34.86 -34.22 -16.29
N ARG A 19 35.74 -33.72 -17.16
CA ARG A 19 36.15 -32.31 -17.16
C ARG A 19 35.00 -31.39 -17.51
N ILE A 20 34.22 -31.72 -18.55
CA ILE A 20 33.04 -30.96 -18.97
C ILE A 20 32.00 -30.92 -17.84
N LYS A 21 31.67 -32.08 -17.24
CA LYS A 21 30.75 -32.15 -16.10
C LYS A 21 31.21 -31.31 -14.91
N ASN A 22 32.50 -31.39 -14.56
CA ASN A 22 33.05 -30.59 -13.46
C ASN A 22 32.98 -29.08 -13.76
N ALA A 23 33.20 -28.68 -15.01
CA ALA A 23 33.06 -27.28 -15.42
C ALA A 23 31.61 -26.79 -15.34
N GLU A 24 30.64 -27.61 -15.74
CA GLU A 24 29.21 -27.30 -15.59
C GLU A 24 28.81 -27.18 -14.12
N ILE A 25 29.22 -28.13 -13.28
CA ILE A 25 28.95 -28.08 -11.82
C ILE A 25 29.51 -26.78 -11.24
N LEU A 26 30.76 -26.42 -11.56
CA LEU A 26 31.37 -25.17 -11.12
C LEU A 26 30.61 -23.94 -11.60
N ARG A 27 30.11 -23.95 -12.84
CA ARG A 27 29.31 -22.85 -13.40
C ARG A 27 27.98 -22.72 -12.65
N TYR A 28 27.29 -23.83 -12.39
CA TYR A 28 26.03 -23.82 -11.64
C TYR A 28 26.22 -23.37 -10.20
N THR A 29 27.28 -23.81 -9.52
CA THR A 29 27.58 -23.37 -8.15
C THR A 29 27.79 -21.86 -8.11
N ARG A 30 28.61 -21.30 -9.01
CA ARG A 30 28.84 -19.85 -9.08
C ARG A 30 27.56 -19.07 -9.37
N LEU A 31 26.71 -19.56 -10.27
CA LEU A 31 25.44 -18.92 -10.56
C LEU A 31 24.51 -18.93 -9.33
N ASN A 32 24.43 -20.06 -8.63
CA ASN A 32 23.59 -20.19 -7.45
C ASN A 32 24.08 -19.29 -6.30
N ASP A 33 25.39 -19.17 -6.12
CA ASP A 33 25.99 -18.23 -5.16
C ASP A 33 25.67 -16.76 -5.54
N SER A 34 25.73 -16.40 -6.83
CA SER A 34 25.33 -15.06 -7.32
C SER A 34 23.87 -14.76 -7.01
N LEU A 35 22.96 -15.68 -7.35
CA LEU A 35 21.53 -15.52 -7.11
C LEU A 35 21.20 -15.40 -5.61
N ARG A 36 21.90 -16.19 -4.78
CA ARG A 36 21.75 -16.10 -3.32
C ARG A 36 22.21 -14.75 -2.79
N ASN A 37 23.32 -14.22 -3.30
CA ASN A 37 23.83 -12.91 -2.92
C ASN A 37 22.87 -11.79 -3.36
N GLU A 38 22.37 -11.83 -4.60
CA GLU A 38 21.38 -10.86 -5.12
C GLU A 38 20.08 -10.88 -4.29
N ARG A 39 19.57 -12.07 -3.95
CA ARG A 39 18.39 -12.20 -3.09
C ARG A 39 18.63 -11.59 -1.71
N ASN A 40 19.78 -11.87 -1.10
CA ASN A 40 20.10 -11.34 0.23
C ASN A 40 20.23 -9.80 0.18
N ASP A 41 20.88 -9.23 -0.85
CA ASP A 41 20.97 -7.78 -1.05
C ASP A 41 19.58 -7.14 -1.23
N ALA A 42 18.69 -7.76 -2.02
CA ALA A 42 17.32 -7.30 -2.17
C ALA A 42 16.53 -7.35 -0.84
N GLN A 43 16.71 -8.41 -0.06
CA GLN A 43 16.08 -8.55 1.25
C GLN A 43 16.60 -7.50 2.24
N ASP A 44 17.90 -7.23 2.25
CA ASP A 44 18.51 -6.18 3.08
C ASP A 44 18.00 -4.79 2.70
N LYS A 45 17.88 -4.50 1.40
CA LYS A 45 17.30 -3.24 0.90
C LYS A 45 15.85 -3.09 1.32
N PHE A 46 15.04 -4.14 1.20
CA PHE A 46 13.65 -4.14 1.64
C PHE A 46 13.55 -3.90 3.15
N GLN A 47 14.37 -4.58 3.95
CA GLN A 47 14.36 -4.44 5.41
C GLN A 47 14.76 -3.01 5.85
N ARG A 48 15.73 -2.39 5.16
CA ARG A 48 16.09 -0.98 5.40
C ARG A 48 14.93 -0.06 5.05
N ALA A 49 14.34 -0.20 3.87
CA ALA A 49 13.19 0.61 3.46
C ALA A 49 12.00 0.47 4.43
N ALA A 50 11.72 -0.74 4.92
CA ALA A 50 10.68 -0.98 5.91
C ALA A 50 11.01 -0.32 7.28
N THR A 51 12.28 -0.33 7.68
CA THR A 51 12.73 0.34 8.90
C THR A 51 12.62 1.85 8.76
N ASP A 52 13.03 2.41 7.63
CA ASP A 52 12.91 3.83 7.32
C ASP A 52 11.43 4.26 7.29
N LEU A 53 10.55 3.41 6.72
CA LEU A 53 9.11 3.62 6.72
C LEU A 53 8.49 3.57 8.12
N ALA A 54 8.95 2.65 8.98
CA ALA A 54 8.49 2.57 10.37
C ALA A 54 9.00 3.73 11.22
N ALA A 55 10.15 4.31 10.85
CA ALA A 55 10.75 5.46 11.52
C ALA A 55 10.17 6.80 11.03
N LEU A 56 9.45 6.82 9.91
CA LEU A 56 8.74 8.00 9.44
C LEU A 56 7.68 8.40 10.47
N ASP A 57 7.89 9.58 11.06
CA ASP A 57 6.89 10.21 11.92
C ASP A 57 5.73 10.71 11.07
N VAL A 58 4.73 9.83 10.90
CA VAL A 58 3.50 10.16 10.17
C VAL A 58 2.50 10.93 11.04
N THR A 59 2.83 11.32 12.28
CA THR A 59 1.87 12.03 13.14
C THR A 59 1.43 13.36 12.55
N GLU A 60 2.32 14.09 11.86
CA GLU A 60 1.96 15.31 11.13
C GLU A 60 0.93 15.02 10.02
N TRP A 61 1.06 13.88 9.36
CA TRP A 61 0.19 13.43 8.27
C TRP A 61 -1.13 12.85 8.76
N SER A 62 -1.15 12.25 9.97
CA SER A 62 -2.34 11.65 10.57
C SER A 62 -3.49 12.63 10.81
N SER A 63 -3.18 13.92 10.85
CA SER A 63 -4.16 15.01 11.01
C SER A 63 -4.20 15.95 9.80
N HIS A 64 -3.47 15.62 8.74
CA HIS A 64 -3.48 16.42 7.52
C HIS A 64 -4.83 16.27 6.82
N ILE A 65 -5.57 17.38 6.76
CA ILE A 65 -6.77 17.52 5.96
C ILE A 65 -6.43 18.58 4.92
N GLY A 66 -5.97 18.11 3.76
CA GLY A 66 -5.64 18.94 2.60
C GLY A 66 -6.59 18.66 1.45
N ASP A 67 -6.57 19.55 0.46
CA ASP A 67 -7.27 19.33 -0.80
C ASP A 67 -6.62 18.17 -1.57
N PRO A 68 -7.38 17.42 -2.39
CA PRO A 68 -6.81 16.40 -3.26
C PRO A 68 -5.75 17.03 -4.19
N PRO A 69 -4.73 16.26 -4.58
CA PRO A 69 -3.73 16.75 -5.53
C PRO A 69 -4.38 17.09 -6.89
N ASP A 70 -3.77 18.02 -7.62
CA ASP A 70 -4.21 18.37 -8.98
C ASP A 70 -4.19 17.16 -9.92
N GLY A 71 -5.03 17.20 -10.97
CA GLY A 71 -5.24 16.08 -11.88
C GLY A 71 -3.99 15.60 -12.64
N ASP A 72 -3.00 16.46 -12.82
CA ASP A 72 -1.71 16.17 -13.45
C ASP A 72 -0.59 15.87 -12.43
N SER A 73 -0.91 15.87 -11.14
CA SER A 73 0.05 15.58 -10.09
C SER A 73 0.53 14.13 -10.15
N PRO A 74 1.85 13.87 -10.06
CA PRO A 74 2.37 12.51 -9.95
C PRO A 74 1.94 11.80 -8.66
N LEU A 75 1.39 12.54 -7.69
CA LEU A 75 0.87 11.98 -6.44
C LEU A 75 -0.58 11.52 -6.54
N LEU A 76 -1.30 11.83 -7.61
CA LEU A 76 -2.71 11.48 -7.75
C LEU A 76 -2.93 9.97 -7.67
N CYS A 77 -2.09 9.16 -8.33
CA CYS A 77 -2.21 7.71 -8.27
C CYS A 77 -2.01 7.13 -6.85
N VAL A 78 -1.18 7.77 -6.03
CA VAL A 78 -0.97 7.38 -4.63
C VAL A 78 -2.18 7.77 -3.79
N TYR A 79 -2.73 8.96 -4.04
CA TYR A 79 -3.96 9.43 -3.39
C TYR A 79 -5.16 8.52 -3.71
N ASP A 80 -5.35 8.15 -4.99
CA ASP A 80 -6.39 7.22 -5.45
C ASP A 80 -6.28 5.85 -4.77
N ALA A 81 -5.07 5.28 -4.74
CA ALA A 81 -4.81 4.01 -4.07
C ALA A 81 -5.10 4.09 -2.57
N GLY A 82 -4.77 5.23 -1.93
CA GLY A 82 -5.07 5.47 -0.52
C GLY A 82 -6.56 5.54 -0.24
N ILE A 83 -7.35 6.19 -1.10
CA ILE A 83 -8.81 6.24 -1.00
C ILE A 83 -9.42 4.85 -1.19
N GLY A 84 -8.99 4.12 -2.23
CA GLY A 84 -9.44 2.74 -2.47
C GLY A 84 -9.20 1.86 -1.24
N TYR A 85 -7.98 1.90 -0.70
CA TYR A 85 -7.64 1.18 0.53
C TYR A 85 -8.51 1.59 1.72
N ALA A 86 -8.82 2.88 1.87
CA ALA A 86 -9.68 3.35 2.96
C ALA A 86 -11.12 2.81 2.83
N TYR A 87 -11.67 2.72 1.61
CA TYR A 87 -12.98 2.12 1.37
C TYR A 87 -12.98 0.60 1.58
N ASP A 88 -11.94 -0.10 1.14
CA ASP A 88 -11.79 -1.54 1.41
C ASP A 88 -11.80 -1.81 2.92
N ARG A 89 -11.06 -1.00 3.70
CA ARG A 89 -11.02 -1.12 5.17
C ARG A 89 -12.34 -0.76 5.83
N LEU A 90 -13.04 0.25 5.31
CA LEU A 90 -14.37 0.60 5.79
C LEU A 90 -15.35 -0.56 5.53
N ALA A 91 -15.34 -1.14 4.33
CA ALA A 91 -16.18 -2.27 3.96
C ALA A 91 -15.88 -3.49 4.84
N GLU A 92 -14.60 -3.84 5.04
CA GLU A 92 -14.17 -4.91 5.94
C GLU A 92 -14.68 -4.70 7.37
N TRP A 93 -14.54 -3.48 7.92
CA TRP A 93 -15.01 -3.16 9.27
C TRP A 93 -16.52 -3.25 9.41
N LEU A 94 -17.26 -2.99 8.34
CA LEU A 94 -18.72 -3.07 8.31
C LEU A 94 -19.23 -4.45 7.88
N GLY A 95 -18.36 -5.39 7.53
CA GLY A 95 -18.74 -6.72 7.06
C GLY A 95 -19.42 -6.71 5.69
N VAL A 96 -19.03 -5.77 4.82
CA VAL A 96 -19.51 -5.66 3.44
C VAL A 96 -18.55 -6.40 2.52
N ASP A 97 -19.05 -7.46 1.87
CA ASP A 97 -18.26 -8.28 0.95
C ASP A 97 -18.25 -7.73 -0.48
N ASP A 98 -19.25 -6.93 -0.86
CA ASP A 98 -19.39 -6.38 -2.22
C ASP A 98 -20.01 -4.98 -2.17
N TYR A 99 -19.42 -4.06 -2.93
CA TYR A 99 -19.93 -2.72 -3.15
C TYR A 99 -19.48 -2.18 -4.51
N GLU A 100 -20.31 -1.35 -5.12
CA GLU A 100 -20.02 -0.76 -6.42
C GLU A 100 -19.08 0.46 -6.25
N MET A 101 -18.02 0.53 -7.05
CA MET A 101 -17.19 1.73 -7.16
C MET A 101 -17.83 2.75 -8.10
N GLY A 102 -17.55 4.04 -7.89
CA GLY A 102 -17.87 5.08 -8.88
C GLY A 102 -17.22 4.77 -10.22
N ASP A 103 -17.91 5.06 -11.32
CA ASP A 103 -17.56 4.60 -12.67
C ASP A 103 -16.64 5.56 -13.43
N GLY A 104 -16.24 6.68 -12.81
CA GLY A 104 -15.39 7.69 -13.45
C GLY A 104 -16.17 8.65 -14.35
N SER A 105 -17.50 8.59 -14.37
CA SER A 105 -18.33 9.40 -15.29
C SER A 105 -18.61 10.82 -14.80
N GLU A 106 -18.40 11.09 -13.52
CA GLU A 106 -18.63 12.40 -12.91
C GLU A 106 -17.31 13.09 -12.49
N GLU A 107 -17.41 14.27 -11.86
CA GLU A 107 -16.25 14.89 -11.22
C GLU A 107 -15.66 13.93 -10.17
N TYR A 108 -14.34 13.78 -10.18
CA TYR A 108 -13.60 12.81 -9.34
C TYR A 108 -14.05 12.79 -7.87
N ALA A 109 -14.26 13.97 -7.26
CA ALA A 109 -14.71 14.08 -5.88
C ALA A 109 -16.11 13.46 -5.65
N THR A 110 -16.98 13.52 -6.65
CA THR A 110 -18.32 12.94 -6.61
C THR A 110 -18.28 11.42 -6.71
N ASP A 111 -17.42 10.86 -7.57
CA ASP A 111 -17.26 9.41 -7.69
C ASP A 111 -16.62 8.76 -6.46
N VAL A 112 -15.62 9.43 -5.88
CA VAL A 112 -15.07 9.05 -4.57
C VAL A 112 -16.19 9.06 -3.53
N GLY A 113 -16.95 10.14 -3.44
CA GLY A 113 -18.08 10.26 -2.52
C GLY A 113 -19.16 9.18 -2.72
N ARG A 114 -19.44 8.81 -3.98
CA ARG A 114 -20.41 7.77 -4.35
C ARG A 114 -19.93 6.38 -3.93
N THR A 115 -18.65 6.08 -4.10
CA THR A 115 -18.05 4.82 -3.65
C THR A 115 -18.22 4.65 -2.13
N GLY A 116 -17.91 5.70 -1.36
CA GLY A 116 -18.14 5.67 0.09
C GLY A 116 -19.61 5.50 0.48
N ALA A 117 -20.52 6.14 -0.26
CA ALA A 117 -21.96 5.97 -0.06
C ALA A 117 -22.40 4.52 -0.30
N ASN A 118 -21.91 3.89 -1.38
CA ASN A 118 -22.25 2.52 -1.74
C ASN A 118 -21.82 1.52 -0.66
N VAL A 119 -20.65 1.73 -0.02
CA VAL A 119 -20.22 0.92 1.13
C VAL A 119 -21.20 1.05 2.31
N LEU A 120 -21.61 2.27 2.65
CA LEU A 120 -22.56 2.49 3.76
C LEU A 120 -23.93 1.88 3.48
N VAL A 121 -24.40 2.03 2.24
CA VAL A 121 -25.65 1.42 1.76
C VAL A 121 -25.59 -0.11 1.85
N ALA A 122 -24.50 -0.72 1.39
CA ALA A 122 -24.31 -2.17 1.46
C ALA A 122 -24.20 -2.68 2.91
N ALA A 123 -23.68 -1.87 3.82
CA ALA A 123 -23.65 -2.15 5.26
C ALA A 123 -25.03 -1.98 5.95
N GLY A 124 -26.07 -1.58 5.22
CA GLY A 124 -27.43 -1.42 5.74
C GLY A 124 -27.65 -0.13 6.53
N PHE A 125 -26.76 0.87 6.39
CA PHE A 125 -27.03 2.20 6.94
C PHE A 125 -28.16 2.86 6.14
N THR A 126 -29.30 2.96 6.81
CA THR A 126 -30.54 3.57 6.32
C THR A 126 -30.83 4.85 7.09
N ASN A 127 -31.67 5.72 6.53
CA ASN A 127 -32.19 6.89 7.25
C ASN A 127 -33.21 6.47 8.32
N ASP A 128 -33.75 7.46 9.06
CA ASP A 128 -34.74 7.23 10.12
C ASP A 128 -36.04 6.58 9.60
N ASP A 129 -36.29 6.66 8.29
CA ASP A 129 -37.45 6.07 7.62
C ASP A 129 -37.18 4.63 7.11
N GLY A 130 -35.97 4.10 7.31
CA GLY A 130 -35.57 2.75 6.86
C GLY A 130 -35.25 2.68 5.37
N ASP A 131 -35.23 3.83 4.67
CA ASP A 131 -34.79 3.93 3.29
C ASP A 131 -33.26 3.98 3.22
N LEU A 132 -32.70 3.42 2.16
CA LEU A 132 -31.27 3.59 1.85
C LEU A 132 -30.98 5.09 1.75
N LEU A 133 -29.93 5.56 2.44
CA LEU A 133 -29.55 6.97 2.46
C LEU A 133 -29.49 7.51 1.02
N GLY A 134 -30.46 8.34 0.65
CA GLY A 134 -30.56 8.88 -0.70
C GLY A 134 -29.47 9.91 -0.94
N ALA A 135 -29.19 10.23 -2.21
CA ALA A 135 -28.22 11.27 -2.58
C ALA A 135 -28.48 12.63 -1.90
N ALA A 136 -29.74 12.95 -1.60
CA ALA A 136 -30.12 14.16 -0.87
C ALA A 136 -29.70 14.14 0.62
N GLU A 137 -29.85 13.00 1.29
CA GLU A 137 -29.43 12.82 2.69
C GLU A 137 -27.92 12.72 2.80
N LEU A 138 -27.27 12.07 1.85
CA LEU A 138 -25.82 12.08 1.74
C LEU A 138 -25.28 13.51 1.55
N ASN A 139 -25.98 14.34 0.76
CA ASN A 139 -25.65 15.76 0.62
C ASN A 139 -25.95 16.58 1.90
N ALA A 140 -27.00 16.26 2.65
CA ALA A 140 -27.25 16.85 3.95
C ALA A 140 -26.14 16.48 4.96
N MET A 141 -25.70 15.22 4.95
CA MET A 141 -24.55 14.75 5.74
C MET A 141 -23.25 15.44 5.29
N LYS A 142 -23.05 15.74 4.01
CA LYS A 142 -21.91 16.57 3.55
C LYS A 142 -21.95 17.97 4.17
N HIS A 143 -23.12 18.58 4.29
CA HIS A 143 -23.28 19.89 4.93
C HIS A 143 -22.95 19.84 6.43
N ASP A 144 -23.36 18.78 7.13
CA ASP A 144 -23.00 18.59 8.54
C ASP A 144 -21.54 18.17 8.74
N ALA A 145 -20.97 17.39 7.81
CA ALA A 145 -19.54 17.11 7.76
C ALA A 145 -18.75 18.41 7.50
N GLN A 146 -19.26 19.33 6.69
CA GLN A 146 -18.63 20.63 6.48
C GLN A 146 -18.63 21.47 7.77
N LYS A 147 -19.76 21.52 8.49
CA LYS A 147 -19.81 22.16 9.82
C LYS A 147 -18.80 21.53 10.79
N TRP A 148 -18.66 20.21 10.75
CA TRP A 148 -17.69 19.48 11.58
C TRP A 148 -16.25 19.83 11.21
N ARG A 149 -15.92 19.87 9.92
CA ARG A 149 -14.60 20.34 9.42
C ARG A 149 -14.31 21.77 9.88
N ASP A 150 -15.28 22.68 9.76
CA ASP A 150 -15.15 24.06 10.22
C ASP A 150 -14.97 24.16 11.74
N TYR A 151 -15.64 23.29 12.49
CA TYR A 151 -15.45 23.16 13.93
C TYR A 151 -14.02 22.68 14.27
N LEU A 152 -13.54 21.62 13.62
CA LEU A 152 -12.18 21.09 13.82
C LEU A 152 -11.12 22.14 13.48
N LYS A 153 -11.27 22.84 12.34
CA LYS A 153 -10.40 23.96 11.93
C LYS A 153 -10.33 25.03 13.01
N ARG A 154 -11.48 25.52 13.49
CA ARG A 154 -11.55 26.49 14.60
C ARG A 154 -10.93 25.97 15.91
N SER A 155 -11.01 24.67 16.18
CA SER A 155 -10.39 24.06 17.37
C SER A 155 -8.87 24.03 17.24
N ARG A 156 -8.35 23.67 16.07
CA ARG A 156 -6.93 23.71 15.74
C ARG A 156 -6.36 25.12 15.84
N ASP A 157 -7.02 26.10 15.23
CA ASP A 157 -6.56 27.49 15.22
C ASP A 157 -6.54 28.08 16.64
N ARG A 158 -7.50 27.71 17.50
CA ARG A 158 -7.49 28.04 18.93
C ARG A 158 -6.31 27.42 19.69
N LYS A 159 -5.94 26.17 19.39
CA LYS A 159 -4.77 25.52 19.98
C LYS A 159 -3.46 26.16 19.51
N ALA A 160 -3.38 26.55 18.25
CA ALA A 160 -2.22 27.24 17.68
C ALA A 160 -2.04 28.65 18.29
N GLY A 161 -3.13 29.40 18.45
CA GLY A 161 -3.10 30.73 19.08
C GLY A 161 -2.69 30.70 20.55
N LYS A 162 -3.04 29.64 21.30
CA LYS A 162 -2.61 29.45 22.71
C LYS A 162 -1.12 29.14 22.90
N LYS A 163 -0.38 28.77 21.84
CA LYS A 163 1.07 28.54 21.91
C LYS A 163 1.90 29.82 21.74
N ASN A 164 1.28 30.91 21.29
CA ASN A 164 1.96 32.15 20.91
C ASN A 164 1.71 33.34 21.87
N GLY A 165 1.10 33.09 23.03
CA GLY A 165 0.90 34.08 24.11
C GLY A 165 1.33 33.51 25.44
#